data_AF-A0A6J2VNB4-F1
#
_entry.id   AF-A0A6J2VNB4-F1
#
_cell.length_a   1.000
_cell.length_b   1.000
_cell.length_c   1.000
_cell.angle_alpha   90.00
_cell.angle_beta   90.00
_cell.angle_gamma   90.00
#
_symmetry.space_group_name_H-M   'P 1'
#
loop_
_entity.id
_entity.type
_entity.pdbx_description
1 polymer ?
#
loop_
_entity_poly.entity_id
_entity_poly.type
_entity_poly.pdbx_seq_one_letter_code
_entity_poly.pdbx_strand_id
1 'polypeptide(L)'
;MGETFHEQLKMDSRFLRTDHRLDTELVDKLILQLNRIYPQILTDKEATKFRDLDVPTCIRLAELLAYLQEKGEEACREFYRALHLHVEDVYFSLPTRLRRRGPLFFLSCFSVALGVALLYYYGESKVATGSSRALGLAALGLGRRVREVLIWYTEDSISK
;
A
#
# COMPACT_ATOMS: atom_id res chain seq x y z
N MET A 1 0.91 -5.14 -20.57
CA MET A 1 -0.51 -4.79 -20.52
C MET A 1 -0.93 -4.87 -19.06
N GLY A 2 -1.30 -3.74 -18.44
CA GLY A 2 -1.75 -3.76 -17.05
C GLY A 2 -3.09 -4.48 -16.93
N GLU A 3 -3.29 -5.25 -15.87
CA GLU A 3 -4.58 -5.90 -15.61
C GLU A 3 -5.66 -4.84 -15.44
N THR A 4 -6.74 -4.93 -16.21
CA THR A 4 -7.87 -4.00 -16.14
C THR A 4 -8.58 -4.13 -14.78
N PHE A 5 -9.30 -3.09 -14.36
CA PHE A 5 -10.08 -3.16 -13.12
C PHE A 5 -11.18 -4.23 -13.18
N HIS A 6 -11.68 -4.52 -14.38
CA HIS A 6 -12.63 -5.59 -14.64
C HIS A 6 -12.06 -6.97 -14.26
N GLU A 7 -10.87 -7.32 -14.77
CA GLU A 7 -10.21 -8.59 -14.44
C GLU A 7 -9.84 -8.68 -12.95
N GLN A 8 -9.41 -7.55 -12.36
CA GLN A 8 -9.15 -7.48 -10.92
C GLN A 8 -10.43 -7.82 -10.12
N LEU A 9 -11.56 -7.20 -10.48
CA LEU A 9 -12.83 -7.42 -9.78
C LEU A 9 -13.33 -8.86 -9.94
N LYS A 10 -13.07 -9.48 -11.08
CA LYS A 10 -13.39 -10.90 -11.30
C LYS A 10 -12.61 -11.81 -10.35
N MET A 11 -11.30 -11.57 -10.19
CA MET A 11 -10.47 -12.31 -9.24
C MET A 11 -10.87 -12.07 -7.78
N ASP A 12 -11.11 -10.80 -7.42
CA ASP A 12 -11.41 -10.40 -6.05
C ASP A 12 -12.86 -10.69 -5.62
N SER A 13 -13.76 -10.96 -6.57
CA SER A 13 -15.19 -11.23 -6.30
C SER A 13 -15.41 -12.37 -5.30
N ARG A 14 -14.61 -13.45 -5.39
CA ARG A 14 -14.71 -14.58 -4.47
C ARG A 14 -14.33 -14.20 -3.04
N PHE A 15 -13.30 -13.36 -2.90
CA PHE A 15 -12.85 -12.86 -1.61
C PHE A 15 -13.91 -11.95 -0.99
N LEU A 16 -14.38 -10.95 -1.75
CA LEU A 16 -15.40 -9.99 -1.31
C LEU A 16 -16.71 -10.65 -0.85
N ARG A 17 -17.12 -11.75 -1.49
CA ARG A 17 -18.35 -12.49 -1.12
C ARG A 17 -18.24 -13.32 0.16
N THR A 18 -17.01 -13.67 0.55
CA THR A 18 -16.74 -14.56 1.70
C THR A 18 -16.32 -13.75 2.93
N ASP A 19 -15.85 -12.52 2.73
CA ASP A 19 -15.37 -11.67 3.81
C ASP A 19 -16.53 -11.13 4.64
N HIS A 20 -16.59 -11.56 5.90
CA HIS A 20 -17.59 -11.13 6.89
C HIS A 20 -17.46 -9.65 7.24
N ARG A 21 -16.33 -9.01 6.91
CA ARG A 21 -16.11 -7.58 7.17
C ARG A 21 -16.94 -6.68 6.25
N LEU A 22 -17.52 -7.22 5.18
CA LEU A 22 -18.48 -6.54 4.32
C LEU A 22 -19.91 -6.78 4.81
N ASP A 23 -20.22 -6.14 5.93
CA ASP A 23 -21.57 -6.16 6.51
C ASP A 23 -22.57 -5.35 5.68
N THR A 24 -23.86 -5.58 5.95
CA THR A 24 -24.97 -4.92 5.26
C THR A 24 -24.86 -3.39 5.23
N GLU A 25 -24.44 -2.78 6.35
CA GLU A 25 -24.28 -1.33 6.43
C GLU A 25 -23.17 -0.80 5.50
N LEU A 26 -22.06 -1.53 5.40
CA LEU A 26 -20.94 -1.13 4.55
C LEU A 26 -21.30 -1.32 3.06
N VAL A 27 -21.97 -2.42 2.71
CA VAL A 27 -22.50 -2.62 1.35
C VAL A 27 -23.47 -1.50 0.98
N ASP A 28 -24.36 -1.10 1.88
CA ASP A 28 -25.26 0.03 1.68
C ASP A 28 -24.52 1.36 1.45
N LYS A 29 -23.45 1.63 2.22
CA LYS A 29 -22.59 2.80 2.01
C LYS A 29 -21.93 2.76 0.64
N LEU A 30 -21.41 1.61 0.20
CA LEU A 30 -20.81 1.46 -1.13
C LEU A 30 -21.84 1.74 -2.24
N ILE A 31 -23.06 1.19 -2.13
CA ILE A 31 -24.13 1.44 -3.10
C ILE A 31 -24.50 2.92 -3.16
N LEU A 32 -24.59 3.59 -2.01
CA LEU A 32 -24.88 5.02 -1.94
C LEU A 32 -23.78 5.88 -2.57
N GLN A 33 -22.51 5.51 -2.40
CA GLN A 33 -21.39 6.22 -3.05
C GLN A 33 -21.45 6.10 -4.56
N LEU A 34 -21.70 4.89 -5.07
CA LEU A 34 -21.82 4.65 -6.50
C LEU A 34 -23.04 5.32 -7.13
N ASN A 35 -24.08 5.61 -6.34
CA ASN A 35 -25.27 6.33 -6.79
C ASN A 35 -25.09 7.86 -6.74
N ARG A 36 -24.53 8.41 -5.66
CA ARG A 36 -24.56 9.85 -5.40
C ARG A 36 -23.33 10.62 -5.86
N ILE A 37 -22.19 9.96 -6.05
CA ILE A 37 -20.94 10.62 -6.41
C ILE A 37 -20.74 10.55 -7.92
N TYR A 38 -20.29 11.67 -8.51
CA TYR A 38 -19.92 11.70 -9.93
C TYR A 38 -18.60 10.94 -10.18
N PRO A 39 -18.54 10.06 -11.20
CA PRO A 39 -19.62 9.71 -12.13
C PRO A 39 -20.66 8.77 -11.50
N GLN A 40 -21.95 9.02 -11.75
CA GLN A 40 -23.03 8.21 -11.22
C GLN A 40 -23.01 6.82 -11.89
N ILE A 41 -22.50 5.83 -11.16
CA ILE A 41 -22.39 4.45 -11.64
C ILE A 41 -23.70 3.71 -11.45
N LEU A 42 -24.46 3.94 -10.39
CA LEU A 42 -25.78 3.32 -10.20
C LEU A 42 -26.86 4.38 -10.35
N THR A 43 -27.93 4.06 -11.07
CA THR A 43 -29.12 4.91 -11.04
C THR A 43 -29.85 4.76 -9.70
N ASP A 44 -30.70 5.71 -9.32
CA ASP A 44 -31.49 5.61 -8.09
C ASP A 44 -32.32 4.32 -8.04
N LYS A 45 -32.86 3.87 -9.19
CA LYS A 45 -33.63 2.63 -9.31
C LYS A 45 -32.78 1.38 -9.08
N GLU A 46 -31.55 1.36 -9.59
CA GLU A 46 -30.60 0.27 -9.36
C GLU A 46 -30.14 0.25 -7.91
N ALA A 47 -29.84 1.42 -7.35
CA ALA A 47 -29.40 1.56 -5.98
C ALA A 47 -30.48 1.11 -4.98
N THR A 48 -31.75 1.42 -5.22
CA THR A 48 -32.85 0.92 -4.37
C THR A 48 -33.01 -0.60 -4.49
N LYS A 49 -32.88 -1.17 -5.69
CA LYS A 49 -32.91 -2.63 -5.90
C LYS A 49 -31.81 -3.35 -5.11
N PHE A 50 -30.57 -2.85 -5.18
CA PHE A 50 -29.45 -3.47 -4.47
C PHE A 50 -29.48 -3.23 -2.95
N ARG A 51 -30.42 -2.43 -2.44
CA ARG A 51 -30.60 -2.12 -1.02
C ARG A 51 -31.78 -2.83 -0.37
N ASP A 52 -32.45 -3.70 -1.10
CA ASP A 52 -33.54 -4.52 -0.59
C ASP A 52 -33.09 -5.36 0.62
N LEU A 53 -33.78 -5.26 1.75
CA LEU A 53 -33.43 -6.00 2.97
C LEU A 53 -34.04 -7.40 3.00
N ASP A 54 -34.97 -7.71 2.08
CA ASP A 54 -35.55 -9.04 1.94
C ASP A 54 -34.55 -10.02 1.32
N VAL A 55 -33.51 -9.51 0.65
CA VAL A 55 -32.45 -10.30 0.02
C VAL A 55 -31.20 -10.35 0.91
N PRO A 56 -30.61 -11.53 1.18
CA PRO A 56 -29.36 -11.66 1.92
C PRO A 56 -28.21 -10.84 1.31
N THR A 57 -27.41 -10.20 2.18
CA THR A 57 -26.28 -9.33 1.79
C THR A 57 -25.28 -10.02 0.85
N CYS A 58 -25.00 -11.30 1.06
CA CYS A 58 -24.08 -12.06 0.21
C CYS A 58 -24.59 -12.22 -1.24
N ILE A 59 -25.91 -12.31 -1.43
CA ILE A 59 -26.55 -12.39 -2.74
C ILE A 59 -26.55 -11.01 -3.38
N ARG A 60 -26.98 -9.97 -2.64
CA ARG A 60 -26.96 -8.58 -3.11
C ARG A 60 -25.59 -8.13 -3.58
N LEU A 61 -24.55 -8.44 -2.80
CA LEU A 61 -23.17 -8.13 -3.16
C LEU A 61 -22.72 -8.89 -4.40
N ALA A 62 -23.09 -10.17 -4.53
CA ALA A 62 -22.77 -10.95 -5.72
C ALA A 62 -23.39 -10.36 -6.99
N GLU A 63 -24.68 -9.99 -6.93
CA GLU A 63 -25.38 -9.36 -8.03
C GLU A 63 -24.82 -7.98 -8.37
N LEU A 64 -24.50 -7.17 -7.35
CA LEU A 64 -23.86 -5.87 -7.53
C LEU A 64 -22.50 -6.02 -8.25
N LEU A 65 -21.67 -6.96 -7.82
CA LEU A 65 -20.36 -7.18 -8.43
C LEU A 65 -20.47 -7.65 -9.89
N ALA A 66 -21.42 -8.55 -10.19
CA ALA A 66 -21.69 -8.98 -11.56
C ALA A 66 -22.20 -7.81 -12.42
N TYR A 67 -23.11 -7.00 -11.89
CA TYR A 67 -23.64 -5.83 -12.58
C TYR A 67 -22.55 -4.80 -12.90
N LEU A 68 -21.64 -4.53 -11.96
CA LEU A 68 -20.52 -3.62 -12.17
C LEU A 68 -19.52 -4.13 -13.21
N GLN A 69 -19.34 -5.46 -13.29
CA GLN A 69 -18.53 -6.09 -14.33
C GLN A 69 -19.14 -5.88 -15.71
N GLU A 70 -20.45 -6.09 -15.85
CA GLU A 70 -21.17 -5.87 -17.11
C GLU A 70 -21.22 -4.40 -17.52
N LYS A 71 -21.28 -3.48 -16.55
CA LYS A 71 -21.36 -2.04 -16.81
C LYS A 71 -20.08 -1.45 -17.39
N GLY A 72 -18.94 -2.06 -17.09
CA GLY A 72 -17.65 -1.73 -17.73
C GLY A 72 -16.54 -1.32 -16.77
N GLU A 73 -15.43 -0.86 -17.33
CA GLU A 73 -14.19 -0.61 -16.58
C GLU A 73 -14.33 0.55 -15.57
N GLU A 74 -15.03 1.62 -15.93
CA GLU A 74 -15.24 2.78 -15.05
C GLU A 74 -16.04 2.40 -13.79
N ALA A 75 -17.07 1.57 -13.95
CA ALA A 75 -17.86 1.07 -12.83
C ALA A 75 -17.01 0.23 -11.85
N CYS A 76 -16.16 -0.65 -12.40
CA CYS A 76 -15.21 -1.43 -11.59
C CYS A 76 -14.20 -0.52 -10.87
N ARG A 77 -13.70 0.53 -11.53
CA ARG A 77 -12.75 1.49 -10.96
C ARG A 77 -13.35 2.28 -9.80
N GLU A 78 -14.54 2.83 -9.99
CA GLU A 78 -15.23 3.59 -8.94
C GLU A 78 -15.65 2.69 -7.77
N PHE A 79 -15.95 1.41 -8.02
CA PHE A 79 -16.15 0.46 -6.93
C PHE A 79 -14.90 0.31 -6.06
N TYR A 80 -13.72 0.16 -6.66
CA TYR A 80 -12.47 0.12 -5.90
C TYR A 80 -12.20 1.42 -5.13
N ARG A 81 -12.58 2.57 -5.71
CA ARG A 81 -12.46 3.86 -5.05
C ARG A 81 -13.40 3.96 -3.84
N ALA A 82 -14.65 3.52 -3.99
CA ALA A 82 -15.62 3.46 -2.90
C ALA A 82 -15.16 2.48 -1.80
N LEU A 83 -14.62 1.32 -2.19
CA LEU A 83 -14.09 0.33 -1.25
C LEU A 83 -12.90 0.88 -0.47
N HIS A 84 -11.99 1.59 -1.12
CA HIS A 84 -10.87 2.24 -0.45
C HIS A 84 -11.33 3.31 0.56
N LEU A 85 -12.37 4.08 0.22
CA LEU A 85 -12.87 5.17 1.06
C LEU A 85 -13.68 4.68 2.27
N HIS A 86 -14.51 3.65 2.09
CA HIS A 86 -15.45 3.19 3.14
C HIS A 86 -15.00 1.93 3.86
N VAL A 87 -14.12 1.14 3.25
CA VAL A 87 -13.68 -0.16 3.76
C VAL A 87 -12.19 -0.38 3.46
N GLU A 88 -11.37 0.59 3.87
CA GLU A 88 -9.95 0.65 3.55
C GLU A 88 -9.20 -0.65 3.88
N ASP A 89 -9.51 -1.26 5.01
CA ASP A 89 -8.85 -2.49 5.41
C ASP A 89 -9.19 -3.68 4.50
N VAL A 90 -10.45 -3.79 4.04
CA VAL A 90 -10.85 -4.84 3.09
C VAL A 90 -10.16 -4.57 1.76
N TYR A 91 -10.12 -3.31 1.33
CA TYR A 91 -9.39 -2.89 0.13
C TYR A 91 -7.92 -3.31 0.16
N PHE A 92 -7.21 -3.13 1.28
CA PHE A 92 -5.81 -3.56 1.38
C PHE A 92 -5.63 -5.08 1.49
N SER A 93 -6.64 -5.80 1.98
CA SER A 93 -6.62 -7.27 2.07
C SER A 93 -6.95 -7.98 0.75
N LEU A 94 -7.34 -7.24 -0.30
CA LEU A 94 -7.66 -7.82 -1.59
C LEU A 94 -6.48 -8.60 -2.19
N PRO A 95 -6.71 -9.82 -2.72
CA PRO A 95 -5.69 -10.62 -3.38
C PRO A 95 -4.91 -9.85 -4.47
N THR A 96 -5.61 -9.08 -5.31
CA THR A 96 -4.95 -8.28 -6.37
C THR A 96 -4.05 -7.18 -5.81
N ARG A 97 -4.40 -6.60 -4.66
CA ARG A 97 -3.62 -5.54 -3.98
C ARG A 97 -2.42 -6.11 -3.25
N LEU A 98 -2.59 -7.24 -2.57
CA LEU A 98 -1.49 -7.95 -1.92
C LEU A 98 -0.42 -8.37 -2.92
N ARG A 99 -0.82 -8.88 -4.10
CA ARG A 99 0.12 -9.24 -5.17
C ARG A 99 0.95 -8.05 -5.66
N ARG A 100 0.37 -6.84 -5.67
CA ARG A 100 1.08 -5.62 -6.10
C ARG A 100 1.97 -5.02 -5.03
N ARG A 101 1.59 -5.12 -3.76
CA ARG A 101 2.29 -4.42 -2.66
C ARG A 101 3.68 -5.00 -2.38
N GLY A 102 3.91 -6.27 -2.73
CA GLY A 102 5.22 -6.92 -2.63
C GLY A 102 5.78 -6.97 -1.19
N PRO A 103 6.87 -7.72 -0.95
CA PRO A 103 7.50 -7.78 0.37
C PRO A 103 8.23 -6.48 0.74
N LEU A 104 8.44 -5.57 -0.22
CA LEU A 104 9.24 -4.35 -0.05
C LEU A 104 8.65 -3.37 0.98
N PHE A 105 7.32 -3.32 1.13
CA PHE A 105 6.68 -2.48 2.15
C PHE A 105 7.03 -2.95 3.58
N PHE A 106 7.08 -4.27 3.80
CA PHE A 106 7.50 -4.81 5.08
C PHE A 106 8.98 -4.52 5.32
N LEU A 107 9.83 -4.74 4.32
CA LEU A 107 11.27 -4.49 4.42
C LEU A 107 11.60 -3.02 4.71
N SER A 108 10.87 -2.06 4.13
CA SER A 108 11.07 -0.64 4.43
C SER A 108 10.64 -0.29 5.85
N CYS A 109 9.49 -0.80 6.31
CA CYS A 109 9.01 -0.56 7.67
C CYS A 109 9.97 -1.15 8.71
N PHE A 110 10.46 -2.39 8.49
CA PHE A 110 11.45 -3.02 9.36
C PHE A 110 12.78 -2.28 9.37
N SER A 111 13.25 -1.78 8.22
CA SER A 111 14.47 -0.96 8.14
C SER A 111 14.35 0.33 8.96
N VAL A 112 13.24 1.06 8.83
CA VAL A 112 12.99 2.28 9.61
C VAL A 112 12.88 1.96 11.09
N ALA A 113 12.13 0.92 11.48
CA ALA A 113 11.98 0.51 12.87
C ALA A 113 13.32 0.10 13.50
N LEU A 114 14.14 -0.68 12.79
CA LEU A 114 15.51 -1.03 13.21
C LEU A 114 16.38 0.22 13.35
N GLY A 115 16.30 1.16 12.40
CA GLY A 115 17.03 2.42 12.46
C GLY A 115 16.66 3.26 13.68
N VAL A 116 15.37 3.41 13.96
CA VAL A 116 14.87 4.13 15.15
C VAL A 116 15.28 3.43 16.44
N ALA A 117 15.15 2.10 16.51
CA ALA A 117 15.55 1.31 17.68
C ALA A 117 17.06 1.41 17.95
N LEU A 118 17.89 1.34 16.91
CA LEU A 118 19.34 1.54 17.02
C LEU A 118 19.69 2.94 17.51
N LEU A 119 19.05 3.99 16.98
CA LEU A 119 19.25 5.36 17.44
C LEU A 119 18.83 5.55 18.90
N TYR A 120 17.72 4.95 19.31
CA TYR A 120 17.26 5.00 20.70
C TYR A 120 18.26 4.33 21.64
N TYR A 121 18.72 3.13 21.29
CA TYR A 121 19.69 2.37 22.08
C TYR A 121 21.09 3.04 22.13
N TYR A 122 21.58 3.54 21.00
CA TYR A 122 22.84 4.30 20.95
C TYR A 122 22.73 5.71 21.54
N GLY A 123 21.52 6.28 21.58
CA GLY A 123 21.23 7.56 22.22
C GLY A 123 21.32 7.46 23.74
N GLU A 124 20.69 6.44 24.33
CA GLU A 124 20.77 6.14 25.77
C GLU A 124 22.21 5.91 26.25
N SER A 125 23.03 5.19 25.48
CA SER A 125 24.45 4.98 25.83
C SER A 125 25.33 6.24 25.69
N LYS A 126 24.87 7.29 25.01
CA LYS A 126 25.54 8.60 24.95
C LYS A 126 25.05 9.62 25.97
N VAL A 127 23.86 9.44 26.57
CA VAL A 127 23.31 10.36 27.58
C VAL A 127 24.00 10.22 28.95
N ALA A 128 24.70 9.11 29.21
CA ALA A 128 25.55 8.97 30.41
C ALA A 128 26.95 9.60 30.28
N THR A 129 27.38 10.06 29.10
CA THR A 129 28.70 10.69 28.90
C THR A 129 28.52 12.14 28.50
N GLY A 130 28.76 13.03 29.47
CA GLY A 130 28.42 14.44 29.45
C GLY A 130 28.81 15.22 28.19
N SER A 131 27.98 16.24 27.93
CA SER A 131 28.36 17.55 27.40
C SER A 131 29.56 17.59 26.45
N SER A 132 29.29 17.55 25.15
CA SER A 132 30.17 18.22 24.18
C SER A 132 29.43 18.51 22.88
N ARG A 133 29.31 19.80 22.60
CA ARG A 133 29.07 20.34 21.26
C ARG A 133 30.18 19.83 20.32
N ALA A 134 29.90 18.78 19.57
CA ALA A 134 30.70 18.37 18.41
C ALA A 134 29.80 18.14 17.20
N LEU A 135 28.93 19.12 16.92
CA LEU A 135 28.47 19.37 15.56
C LEU A 135 29.67 19.95 14.79
N GLY A 136 30.48 19.07 14.20
CA GLY A 136 31.60 19.46 13.35
C GLY A 136 32.54 18.29 13.06
N LEU A 137 32.74 18.00 11.77
CA LEU A 137 33.67 17.01 11.18
C LEU A 137 33.22 15.54 11.16
N ALA A 138 32.37 15.21 10.18
CA ALA A 138 32.41 13.89 9.52
C ALA A 138 32.61 14.02 8.00
N ALA A 139 33.31 15.08 7.56
CA ALA A 139 33.60 15.34 6.15
C ALA A 139 35.10 15.19 5.77
N LEU A 140 35.97 14.70 6.65
CA LEU A 140 37.40 14.52 6.33
C LEU A 140 37.95 13.23 6.97
N GLY A 141 38.48 12.30 6.16
CA GLY A 141 39.45 11.34 6.71
C GLY A 141 39.65 10.00 6.03
N LEU A 142 38.88 9.63 5.00
CA LEU A 142 39.12 8.43 4.18
C LEU A 142 40.35 8.59 3.25
N GLY A 143 41.39 9.30 3.72
CA GLY A 143 42.55 9.73 2.93
C GLY A 143 43.92 9.33 3.49
N ARG A 144 44.00 8.76 4.71
CA ARG A 144 45.29 8.28 5.27
C ARG A 144 45.64 6.84 4.90
N ARG A 145 44.65 5.97 4.65
CA ARG A 145 44.90 4.58 4.23
C ARG A 145 45.11 4.41 2.72
N VAL A 146 44.68 5.37 1.90
CA VAL A 146 44.80 5.31 0.43
C VAL A 146 46.14 5.86 -0.07
N ARG A 147 46.79 6.75 0.70
CA ARG A 147 48.14 7.25 0.34
C ARG A 147 49.24 6.20 0.45
N GLU A 148 49.15 5.24 1.38
CA GLU A 148 50.15 4.15 1.46
C GLU A 148 50.04 3.18 0.26
N VAL A 149 48.83 2.95 -0.27
CA VAL A 149 48.63 2.09 -1.44
C VAL A 149 49.04 2.79 -2.75
N LEU A 150 48.86 4.11 -2.84
CA LEU A 150 49.20 4.86 -4.05
C LEU A 150 50.72 5.05 -4.23
N ILE A 151 51.51 5.09 -3.15
CA ILE A 151 52.98 5.23 -3.23
C ILE A 151 53.60 3.96 -3.83
N TRP A 152 53.06 2.77 -3.53
CA TRP A 152 53.56 1.51 -4.09
C TRP A 152 53.41 1.42 -5.61
N TYR A 153 52.37 2.04 -6.18
CA TYR A 153 52.12 2.04 -7.63
C TYR A 153 52.97 3.06 -8.41
N THR A 154 53.55 4.06 -7.73
CA THR A 154 54.35 5.10 -8.39
C THR A 154 55.85 4.85 -8.38
N GLU A 155 56.34 3.87 -7.61
CA GLU A 155 57.76 3.47 -7.65
C GLU A 155 58.08 2.44 -8.75
N ASP A 156 57.09 1.69 -9.23
CA ASP A 156 57.28 0.72 -10.34
C ASP A 156 57.29 1.36 -11.75
N SER A 157 56.94 2.64 -11.88
CA SER A 157 56.96 3.35 -13.17
C SER A 157 58.21 4.20 -13.42
N ILE A 158 59.16 4.25 -12.48
CA ILE A 158 60.41 5.03 -12.59
C ILE A 158 61.66 4.14 -12.75
N SER A 159 61.53 2.81 -12.75
CA SER A 159 62.63 1.90 -13.11
C SER A 159 62.32 1.09 -14.36
N LYS A 160 62.37 1.75 -15.52
CA LYS A 160 62.80 1.12 -16.77
C LYS A 160 63.35 2.14 -17.76
#